data_AF-A0A3N7EEB3-F1
#
_entry.id   AF-A0A3N7EEB3-F1
#
_cell.length_a   1.000
_cell.length_b   1.000
_cell.length_c   1.000
_cell.angle_alpha   90.00
_cell.angle_beta   90.00
_cell.angle_gamma   90.00
#
_symmetry.space_group_name_H-M   'P 1'
#
loop_
_entity.id
_entity.type
_entity.pdbx_description
1 polymer ?
#
loop_
_entity_poly.entity_id
_entity_poly.type
_entity_poly.pdbx_seq_one_letter_code
_entity_poly.pdbx_strand_id
1 'polypeptide(L)'
;MNAWKSIAKEAFSQTCLVAKFLGFLHLTNNYLISPTLVYGPSMLPTLNLTGDVLLVEHVSHRFQKVPKGHIWIQGDNMYASCDSRHYGPVPYGLVQGKLFFRVWPPSSFGSFGQ
;
A
#
# COMPACT_ATOMS: atom_id res chain seq x y z
N MET A 1 4.81 23.52 44.56
CA MET A 1 4.60 22.07 44.36
C MET A 1 3.49 21.72 43.37
N ASN A 2 2.48 22.58 43.14
CA ASN A 2 1.32 22.25 42.29
C ASN A 2 1.61 22.42 40.79
N ALA A 3 2.42 23.40 40.41
CA ALA A 3 2.80 23.66 39.00
C ALA A 3 3.63 22.51 38.38
N TRP A 4 4.52 21.90 39.16
CA TRP A 4 5.29 20.73 38.69
C TRP A 4 4.39 19.51 38.43
N LYS A 5 3.36 19.32 39.26
CA LYS A 5 2.39 18.23 39.07
C LYS A 5 1.51 18.45 37.84
N SER A 6 1.15 19.69 37.50
CA SER A 6 0.37 19.97 36.29
C SER A 6 1.22 19.79 35.03
N ILE A 7 2.45 20.31 35.01
CA ILE A 7 3.39 20.13 33.90
C ILE A 7 3.68 18.65 33.66
N ALA A 8 3.92 17.87 34.71
CA ALA A 8 4.17 16.43 34.59
C ALA A 8 2.94 15.66 34.05
N LYS A 9 1.73 16.01 34.48
CA LYS A 9 0.48 15.41 33.96
C LYS A 9 0.25 15.76 32.49
N GLU A 10 0.51 16.99 32.12
CA GLU A 10 0.37 17.47 30.74
C GLU A 10 1.38 16.79 29.82
N ALA A 11 2.66 16.73 30.21
CA ALA A 11 3.69 16.02 29.47
C ALA A 11 3.35 14.54 29.29
N PHE A 12 2.89 13.86 30.36
CA PHE A 12 2.49 12.46 30.28
C PHE A 12 1.31 12.24 29.32
N SER A 13 0.30 13.12 29.37
CA SER A 13 -0.85 13.07 28.44
C SER A 13 -0.39 13.23 26.98
N GLN A 14 0.48 14.20 26.71
CA GLN A 14 1.04 14.43 25.37
C GLN A 14 1.87 13.25 24.89
N THR A 15 2.72 12.67 25.74
CA THR A 15 3.49 11.46 25.39
C THR A 15 2.57 10.29 25.07
N CYS A 16 1.51 10.06 25.85
CA CYS A 16 0.52 9.03 25.56
C CYS A 16 -0.21 9.26 24.23
N LEU A 17 -0.56 10.51 23.91
CA LEU A 17 -1.18 10.86 22.62
C LEU A 17 -0.24 10.58 21.44
N VAL A 18 1.02 11.02 21.54
CA VAL A 18 2.03 10.78 20.51
C VAL A 18 2.29 9.28 20.33
N ALA A 19 2.43 8.52 21.42
CA ALA A 19 2.62 7.08 21.37
C ALA A 19 1.43 6.36 20.68
N LYS A 20 0.20 6.77 20.99
CA LYS A 20 -1.01 6.25 20.32
C LYS A 20 -1.02 6.60 18.84
N PHE A 21 -0.66 7.82 18.48
CA PHE A 21 -0.60 8.26 17.09
C PHE A 21 0.45 7.46 16.30
N LEU A 22 1.66 7.30 16.84
CA LEU A 22 2.73 6.52 16.21
C LEU A 22 2.35 5.05 16.09
N GLY A 23 1.74 4.48 17.14
CA GLY A 23 1.24 3.10 17.11
C GLY A 23 0.15 2.90 16.06
N PHE A 24 -0.79 3.84 15.96
CA PHE A 24 -1.82 3.82 14.93
C PHE A 24 -1.21 3.93 13.53
N LEU A 25 -0.30 4.88 13.29
CA LEU A 25 0.39 5.05 12.00
C LEU A 25 1.16 3.80 11.59
N HIS A 26 1.83 3.15 12.54
CA HIS A 26 2.55 1.89 12.28
C HIS A 26 1.60 0.75 11.92
N LEU A 27 0.45 0.66 12.59
CA LEU A 27 -0.59 -0.33 12.29
C LEU A 27 -1.20 -0.08 10.90
N THR A 28 -1.52 1.18 10.56
CA THR A 28 -2.10 1.50 9.27
C THR A 28 -1.13 1.19 8.13
N ASN A 29 0.14 1.57 8.27
CA ASN A 29 1.15 1.36 7.22
C ASN A 29 1.49 -0.12 6.99
N ASN A 30 1.49 -0.94 8.05
CA ASN A 30 1.85 -2.36 7.92
C ASN A 30 0.69 -3.28 7.54
N TYR A 31 -0.55 -2.92 7.92
CA TYR A 31 -1.68 -3.86 7.83
C TYR A 31 -2.83 -3.37 6.97
N LEU A 32 -3.01 -2.05 6.82
CA LEU A 32 -4.11 -1.51 6.03
C LEU A 32 -3.64 -1.07 4.66
N ILE A 33 -2.79 -0.05 4.64
CA ILE A 33 -2.42 0.67 3.42
C ILE A 33 -0.94 1.01 3.46
N SER A 34 -0.19 0.63 2.43
CA SER A 34 1.21 1.04 2.27
C SER A 34 1.39 1.92 1.03
N PRO A 35 1.99 3.12 1.16
CA PRO A 35 2.41 3.90 0.00
C PRO A 35 3.62 3.24 -0.65
N THR A 36 3.50 2.87 -1.92
CA THR A 36 4.58 2.26 -2.71
C THR A 36 4.86 3.12 -3.94
N LEU A 37 6.13 3.34 -4.22
CA LEU A 37 6.58 3.99 -5.43
C LEU A 37 6.92 2.92 -6.47
N VAL A 38 6.23 2.95 -7.61
CA VAL A 38 6.40 1.96 -8.68
C VAL A 38 7.11 2.58 -9.89
N TYR A 39 8.14 1.90 -10.37
CA TYR A 39 8.86 2.25 -11.61
C TYR A 39 8.82 1.05 -12.57
N GLY A 40 8.47 1.27 -13.84
CA GLY A 40 8.62 0.25 -14.87
C GLY A 40 7.69 0.43 -16.08
N PRO A 41 8.11 -0.03 -17.28
CA PRO A 41 7.33 0.13 -18.51
C PRO A 41 6.21 -0.91 -18.68
N SER A 42 6.16 -1.96 -17.85
CA SER A 42 5.25 -3.10 -18.00
C SER A 42 3.77 -2.76 -17.80
N MET A 43 3.48 -1.71 -17.04
CA MET A 43 2.13 -1.23 -16.75
C MET A 43 1.78 0.04 -17.52
N LEU A 44 2.50 0.37 -18.60
CA LEU A 44 2.13 1.48 -19.48
C LEU A 44 0.87 1.12 -20.30
N PRO A 45 -0.02 2.09 -20.59
CA PRO A 45 0.04 3.50 -20.21
C PRO A 45 -0.51 3.80 -18.80
N THR A 46 -0.97 2.77 -18.08
CA THR A 46 -1.61 2.92 -16.77
C THR A 46 -0.67 3.58 -15.77
N LEU A 47 0.53 3.07 -15.54
CA LEU A 47 1.54 3.66 -14.65
C LEU A 47 2.63 4.39 -15.44
N ASN A 48 3.02 5.59 -14.98
CA ASN A 48 4.06 6.37 -15.66
C ASN A 48 5.46 5.81 -15.44
N LEU A 49 6.32 6.00 -16.45
CA LEU A 49 7.75 5.65 -16.36
C LEU A 49 8.50 6.48 -15.30
N THR A 50 8.06 7.72 -15.07
CA THR A 50 8.67 8.70 -14.16
C THR A 50 8.50 8.34 -12.68
N GLY A 51 7.66 7.34 -12.37
CA GLY A 51 7.36 6.89 -11.02
C GLY A 51 6.06 7.45 -10.46
N ASP A 52 5.11 6.56 -10.16
CA ASP A 52 3.85 6.92 -9.52
C ASP A 52 3.88 6.49 -8.05
N VAL A 53 3.30 7.32 -7.17
CA VAL A 53 3.08 6.97 -5.76
C VAL A 53 1.68 6.42 -5.61
N LEU A 54 1.59 5.14 -5.27
CA LEU A 54 0.34 4.40 -5.20
C LEU A 54 0.08 3.89 -3.79
N LEU A 55 -1.18 3.74 -3.43
CA LEU A 55 -1.60 3.10 -2.19
C LEU A 55 -1.97 1.64 -2.47
N VAL A 56 -1.28 0.75 -1.77
CA VAL A 56 -1.54 -0.69 -1.78
C VAL A 56 -2.40 -1.03 -0.58
N GLU A 57 -3.53 -1.68 -0.82
CA GLU A 57 -4.38 -2.25 0.23
C GLU A 57 -3.94 -3.68 0.54
N HIS A 58 -3.69 -3.98 1.82
CA HIS A 58 -3.24 -5.30 2.29
C HIS A 58 -4.35 -6.16 2.90
N VAL A 59 -5.57 -5.63 3.01
CA VAL A 59 -6.70 -6.23 3.71
C VAL A 59 -7.43 -7.23 2.82
N SER A 60 -7.80 -6.85 1.59
CA SER A 60 -8.60 -7.67 0.66
C SER A 60 -8.11 -9.11 0.54
N HIS A 61 -6.80 -9.32 0.35
CA HIS A 61 -6.22 -10.65 0.19
C HIS A 61 -6.36 -11.52 1.46
N ARG A 62 -6.49 -10.92 2.66
CA ARG A 62 -6.61 -11.66 3.93
C ARG A 62 -8.04 -12.10 4.25
N PHE A 63 -9.05 -11.44 3.70
CA PHE A 63 -10.47 -11.70 4.01
C PHE A 63 -11.17 -12.63 3.00
N GLN A 64 -10.54 -12.97 1.88
CA GLN A 64 -11.12 -13.84 0.87
C GLN A 64 -10.89 -15.32 1.25
N LYS A 65 -11.97 -16.13 1.34
CA LYS A 65 -11.89 -17.58 1.61
C LYS A 65 -11.01 -18.24 0.54
N VAL A 66 -9.99 -18.99 0.96
CA VAL A 66 -8.91 -19.52 0.10
C VAL A 66 -9.23 -20.91 -0.46
N PRO A 67 -9.43 -21.05 -1.79
CA PRO A 67 -9.18 -22.28 -2.55
C PRO A 67 -7.88 -22.20 -3.38
N LYS A 68 -7.28 -23.35 -3.71
CA LYS A 68 -5.94 -23.46 -4.33
C LYS A 68 -5.89 -22.82 -5.73
N GLY A 69 -4.84 -22.09 -6.12
CA GLY A 69 -3.60 -21.75 -5.42
C GLY A 69 -2.57 -20.96 -6.26
N HIS A 70 -2.97 -20.44 -7.43
CA HIS A 70 -2.14 -19.55 -8.26
C HIS A 70 -3.04 -18.55 -8.98
N ILE A 71 -2.49 -17.39 -9.35
CA ILE A 71 -3.12 -16.36 -10.18
C ILE A 71 -2.33 -16.16 -11.47
N TRP A 72 -3.02 -15.75 -12.52
CA TRP A 72 -2.39 -15.33 -13.76
C TRP A 72 -2.23 -13.81 -13.73
N ILE A 73 -1.01 -13.30 -13.89
CA ILE A 73 -0.69 -11.88 -13.89
C ILE A 73 -0.26 -11.48 -15.30
N GLN A 74 -0.79 -10.39 -15.81
CA GLN A 74 -0.42 -9.85 -17.11
C GLN A 74 -0.24 -8.34 -17.00
N GLY A 75 0.84 -7.83 -17.58
CA GLY A 75 1.09 -6.39 -17.64
C GLY A 75 0.34 -5.74 -18.80
N ASP A 76 -0.03 -4.47 -18.64
CA ASP A 76 -0.75 -3.71 -19.66
C ASP A 76 0.07 -3.51 -20.95
N ASN A 77 1.39 -3.40 -20.82
CA ASN A 77 2.30 -3.26 -21.95
C ASN A 77 2.85 -4.61 -22.40
N MET A 78 2.19 -5.23 -23.38
CA MET A 78 2.55 -6.54 -23.92
C MET A 78 4.01 -6.66 -24.41
N TYR A 79 4.64 -5.58 -24.88
CA TYR A 79 6.00 -5.59 -25.44
C TYR A 79 7.11 -5.43 -24.40
N ALA A 80 6.79 -4.88 -23.23
CA ALA A 80 7.76 -4.60 -22.17
C ALA A 80 7.37 -5.20 -20.82
N SER A 81 6.65 -6.32 -20.83
CA SER A 81 6.22 -7.05 -19.64
C SER A 81 6.80 -8.47 -19.62
N CYS A 82 7.51 -8.78 -18.54
CA CYS A 82 7.82 -10.14 -18.14
C CYS A 82 6.75 -10.54 -17.12
N ASP A 83 5.73 -11.25 -17.59
CA ASP A 83 4.56 -11.64 -16.81
C ASP A 83 4.24 -13.14 -16.94
N SER A 84 3.07 -13.59 -16.49
CA SER A 84 2.71 -15.01 -16.49
C SER A 84 2.77 -15.67 -17.86
N ARG A 85 2.78 -14.92 -18.96
CA ARG A 85 3.00 -15.49 -20.31
C ARG A 85 4.38 -16.12 -20.47
N HIS A 86 5.37 -15.66 -19.70
CA HIS A 86 6.76 -16.15 -19.76
C HIS A 86 7.06 -17.18 -18.67
N TYR A 87 6.61 -16.96 -17.43
CA TYR A 87 6.94 -17.81 -16.28
C TYR A 87 5.77 -18.65 -15.74
N GLY A 88 4.58 -18.53 -16.32
CA GLY A 88 3.39 -19.27 -15.89
C GLY A 88 2.64 -18.62 -14.72
N PRO A 89 1.66 -19.33 -14.15
CA PRO A 89 0.84 -18.81 -13.06
C PRO A 89 1.64 -18.65 -11.76
N VAL A 90 1.36 -17.58 -11.00
CA VAL A 90 2.08 -17.21 -9.76
C VAL A 90 1.29 -17.63 -8.53
N PRO A 91 1.90 -18.26 -7.51
CA PRO A 91 1.16 -18.64 -6.31
C PRO A 91 0.57 -17.41 -5.62
N TYR A 92 -0.71 -17.49 -5.24
CA TYR A 92 -1.44 -16.35 -4.67
C TYR A 92 -0.75 -15.79 -3.42
N GLY A 93 -0.06 -16.63 -2.62
CA GLY A 93 0.70 -16.20 -1.45
C GLY A 93 1.86 -15.23 -1.70
N LEU A 94 2.28 -15.03 -2.97
CA LEU A 94 3.26 -13.99 -3.32
C LEU A 94 2.63 -12.61 -3.53
N VAL A 95 1.29 -12.52 -3.59
CA VAL A 95 0.58 -11.26 -3.77
C VAL A 95 0.62 -10.47 -2.48
N GLN A 96 1.28 -9.31 -2.52
CA GLN A 96 1.44 -8.46 -1.34
C GLN A 96 0.17 -7.64 -1.05
N GLY A 97 -0.54 -7.19 -2.08
CA GLY A 97 -1.75 -6.38 -1.93
C GLY A 97 -2.31 -5.92 -3.26
N LYS A 98 -3.43 -5.20 -3.20
CA LYS A 98 -4.12 -4.65 -4.37
C LYS A 98 -3.89 -3.14 -4.44
N LEU A 99 -3.45 -2.66 -5.60
CA LEU A 99 -3.38 -1.22 -5.88
C LEU A 99 -4.80 -0.68 -6.06
N PHE A 100 -5.19 0.28 -5.24
CA PHE A 100 -6.54 0.86 -5.29
C PHE A 100 -6.54 2.37 -5.59
N PHE A 101 -5.44 3.08 -5.31
CA PHE A 101 -5.43 4.54 -5.41
C PHE A 101 -4.07 5.10 -5.83
N ARG A 102 -4.08 6.14 -6.67
CA ARG A 102 -2.91 6.93 -7.06
C ARG A 102 -2.91 8.27 -6.33
N VAL A 103 -1.81 8.55 -5.63
CA VAL A 103 -1.61 9.78 -4.84
C VAL A 103 -0.73 10.79 -5.60
N TRP A 104 0.19 10.31 -6.44
CA TRP A 104 1.09 11.16 -7.21
C TRP A 104 1.35 10.54 -8.60
N PRO A 105 1.46 11.34 -9.69
CA PRO A 105 1.42 12.81 -9.76
C PRO A 105 0.01 13.42 -9.58
N PRO A 106 -0.12 14.68 -9.12
CA PRO A 106 -1.42 15.31 -8.83
C PRO A 106 -2.34 15.39 -10.05
N SER A 107 -1.75 15.48 -11.26
CA SER A 107 -2.48 15.52 -12.53
C SER A 107 -3.21 14.22 -12.86
N SER A 108 -2.85 13.11 -12.20
CA SER A 108 -3.47 11.79 -12.42
C SER A 108 -4.02 11.19 -11.12
N PHE A 109 -4.25 12.02 -10.10
CA PHE A 109 -4.79 11.59 -8.81
C PHE A 109 -6.17 10.94 -8.97
N GLY A 110 -6.36 9.74 -8.42
CA GLY A 110 -7.61 9.00 -8.58
C GLY A 110 -7.55 7.54 -8.14
N SER A 111 -8.72 6.90 -8.09
CA SER A 111 -8.86 5.46 -7.84
C SER A 111 -8.69 4.67 -9.14
N PHE A 112 -8.14 3.46 -9.05
CA PHE A 112 -8.06 2.52 -10.19
C PHE A 112 -9.34 1.69 -10.38
N GLY A 113 -10.33 1.87 -9.51
CA GLY A 113 -11.61 1.15 -9.58
C GLY A 113 -12.58 1.79 -10.58
N GLN A 114 -12.63 1.23 -11.79
CA GLN A 114 -13.89 1.03 -12.53
C GLN A 114 -14.39 -0.39 -12.26
#